data_AF-A0A3B0MD75-F1
#
_entry.id   AF-A0A3B0MD75-F1
#
_cell.length_a   1.000
_cell.length_b   1.000
_cell.length_c   1.000
_cell.angle_alpha   90.00
_cell.angle_beta   90.00
_cell.angle_gamma   90.00
#
_symmetry.space_group_name_H-M   'P 1'
#
loop_
_entity.id
_entity.type
_entity.pdbx_description
1 polymer ?
#
loop_
_entity_poly.entity_id
_entity_poly.type
_entity_poly.pdbx_seq_one_letter_code
_entity_poly.pdbx_strand_id
1 'polypeptide(L)'
;MKTVYKVLLSSLVLLSFSSIAAKDLHNKLILQAIPSSEGTVVIEGQPKYEKMFNVVVYSVIDQPIELTGDVGCYKAFDEKGKEFDERLVQDELLGILKDSPKAGEATFVSDDESVYNAKFVKWSSQC
;
A
#
# COMPACT_ATOMS: atom_id res chain seq x y z
N MET A 1 53.94 25.27 -29.21
CA MET A 1 53.79 24.00 -28.46
C MET A 1 53.10 24.31 -27.13
N LYS A 2 51.86 23.84 -26.92
CA LYS A 2 51.12 23.63 -25.64
C LYS A 2 49.63 23.48 -25.96
N THR A 3 49.19 22.25 -26.21
CA THR A 3 48.39 21.39 -25.31
C THR A 3 46.89 21.71 -25.40
N VAL A 4 46.21 20.98 -26.29
CA VAL A 4 44.75 20.92 -26.40
C VAL A 4 44.25 19.98 -25.30
N TYR A 5 43.50 20.50 -24.33
CA TYR A 5 42.80 19.67 -23.34
C TYR A 5 41.54 19.10 -23.98
N LYS A 6 41.55 17.79 -24.26
CA LYS A 6 40.33 17.04 -24.59
C LYS A 6 39.51 16.88 -23.31
N VAL A 7 38.44 17.66 -23.17
CA VAL A 7 37.42 17.43 -22.14
C VAL A 7 36.49 16.34 -22.68
N LEU A 8 36.58 15.15 -22.10
CA LEU A 8 35.61 14.07 -22.32
C LEU A 8 34.34 14.42 -21.56
N LEU A 9 33.32 14.89 -22.27
CA LEU A 9 31.98 15.12 -21.75
C LEU A 9 31.26 13.76 -21.71
N SER A 10 31.23 13.12 -20.54
CA SER A 10 30.43 11.92 -20.30
C SER A 10 28.97 12.32 -20.16
N SER A 11 28.20 12.19 -21.25
CA SER A 11 26.74 12.36 -21.22
C SER A 11 26.11 11.18 -20.50
N LEU A 12 25.62 11.42 -19.29
CA LEU A 12 24.84 10.47 -18.49
C LEU A 12 23.47 10.24 -19.16
N VAL A 13 23.26 9.04 -19.68
CA VAL A 13 22.04 8.65 -20.40
C VAL A 13 20.96 8.18 -19.41
N LEU A 14 19.83 8.89 -19.46
CA LEU A 14 18.42 8.50 -19.24
C LEU A 14 18.09 7.61 -18.02
N LEU A 15 17.50 8.23 -17.00
CA LEU A 15 16.54 7.56 -16.12
C LEU A 15 15.12 7.95 -16.55
N SER A 16 14.61 7.23 -17.55
CA SER A 16 13.17 7.23 -17.86
C SER A 16 12.48 6.28 -16.88
N PHE A 17 12.02 6.79 -15.75
CA PHE A 17 11.10 6.03 -14.90
C PHE A 17 9.73 6.04 -15.55
N SER A 18 9.41 4.99 -16.31
CA SER A 18 8.06 4.72 -16.79
C SER A 18 7.21 4.27 -15.60
N SER A 19 6.81 5.20 -14.73
CA SER A 19 5.87 4.95 -13.65
C SER A 19 4.44 4.88 -14.21
N ILE A 20 4.11 3.77 -14.89
CA ILE A 20 2.75 3.48 -15.37
C ILE A 20 2.41 2.03 -15.04
N ALA A 21 1.98 1.77 -13.81
CA ALA A 21 1.30 0.51 -13.46
C ALA A 21 0.43 0.66 -12.20
N ALA A 22 0.89 1.48 -11.26
CA ALA A 22 0.29 1.67 -9.94
C ALA A 22 -1.08 2.37 -9.91
N LYS A 23 -1.35 3.32 -10.83
CA LYS A 23 -2.55 4.16 -10.79
C LYS A 23 -3.83 3.46 -11.27
N ASP A 24 -3.69 2.28 -11.88
CA ASP A 24 -4.78 1.57 -12.57
C ASP A 24 -5.41 0.46 -11.72
N LEU A 25 -4.90 0.17 -10.52
CA LEU A 25 -5.43 -0.92 -9.70
C LEU A 25 -6.71 -0.57 -8.94
N HIS A 26 -6.91 0.71 -8.59
CA HIS A 26 -8.08 1.15 -7.81
C HIS A 26 -9.42 0.85 -8.50
N ASN A 27 -9.44 0.83 -9.83
CA ASN A 27 -10.66 0.52 -10.61
C ASN A 27 -10.82 -0.98 -10.92
N LYS A 28 -9.85 -1.80 -10.51
CA LYS A 28 -9.79 -3.24 -10.81
C LYS A 28 -10.08 -4.11 -9.58
N LEU A 29 -10.12 -3.50 -8.40
CA LEU A 29 -10.35 -4.19 -7.14
C LEU A 29 -11.64 -3.72 -6.48
N ILE A 30 -12.38 -4.65 -5.88
CA ILE A 30 -13.40 -4.35 -4.88
C ILE A 30 -12.84 -4.79 -3.53
N LEU A 31 -12.79 -3.87 -2.57
CA LEU A 31 -12.37 -4.16 -1.20
C LEU A 31 -13.58 -4.00 -0.28
N GLN A 32 -13.93 -5.08 0.40
CA GLN A 32 -14.84 -5.06 1.54
C GLN A 32 -13.99 -5.04 2.80
N ALA A 33 -14.30 -4.13 3.72
CA ALA A 33 -13.62 -4.04 5.01
C ALA A 33 -14.66 -3.94 6.12
N ILE A 34 -14.56 -4.83 7.12
CA ILE A 34 -15.42 -4.85 8.30
C ILE A 34 -14.51 -4.61 9.51
N PRO A 35 -14.70 -3.51 10.28
CA PRO A 35 -13.96 -3.30 11.51
C PRO A 35 -14.09 -4.52 12.44
N SER A 36 -12.95 -5.05 12.89
CA SER A 36 -12.89 -6.22 13.79
C SER A 36 -12.65 -5.77 15.23
N SER A 37 -11.67 -4.89 15.45
CA SER A 37 -11.36 -4.36 16.77
C SER A 37 -10.58 -3.04 16.71
N GLU A 38 -10.51 -2.38 17.85
CA GLU A 38 -9.64 -1.23 18.13
C GLU A 38 -8.72 -1.60 19.30
N GLY A 39 -7.50 -1.08 19.29
CA GLY A 39 -6.50 -1.41 20.29
C GLY A 39 -5.33 -0.44 20.31
N THR A 40 -4.34 -0.77 21.12
CA THR A 40 -3.10 0.00 21.25
C THR A 40 -1.91 -0.93 21.18
N VAL A 41 -0.80 -0.44 20.65
CA VAL A 41 0.46 -1.17 20.53
C VAL A 41 1.62 -0.28 20.94
N VAL A 42 2.69 -0.85 21.47
CA VAL A 42 3.93 -0.12 21.76
C VAL A 42 4.98 -0.55 20.75
N ILE A 43 5.40 0.37 19.87
CA ILE A 43 6.39 0.13 18.82
C ILE A 43 7.64 0.93 19.18
N GLU A 44 8.77 0.24 19.36
CA GLU A 44 10.04 0.87 19.76
C GLU A 44 9.93 1.77 21.00
N GLY A 45 9.09 1.36 21.96
CA GLY A 45 8.84 2.12 23.20
C GLY A 45 7.85 3.28 23.05
N GLN A 46 7.33 3.55 21.85
CA GLN A 46 6.33 4.58 21.61
C GLN A 46 4.91 3.97 21.59
N PRO A 47 3.98 4.44 22.44
CA PRO A 47 2.59 4.01 22.37
C PRO A 47 1.95 4.52 21.07
N LYS A 48 1.17 3.66 20.43
CA LYS A 48 0.41 3.91 19.20
C LYS A 48 -0.99 3.35 19.34
N TYR A 49 -1.88 3.83 18.49
CA TYR A 49 -3.26 3.36 18.37
C TYR A 49 -3.38 2.50 17.12
N GLU A 50 -4.19 1.45 17.16
CA GLU A 50 -4.38 0.56 16.03
C GLU A 50 -5.85 0.15 15.83
N LYS A 51 -6.22 -0.05 14.57
CA LYS A 51 -7.53 -0.56 14.19
C LYS A 51 -7.38 -1.73 13.23
N MET A 52 -8.09 -2.80 13.51
CA MET A 52 -8.08 -4.01 12.70
C MET A 52 -9.37 -4.14 11.87
N PHE A 53 -9.24 -4.62 10.65
CA PHE A 53 -10.34 -4.93 9.75
C PHE A 53 -10.23 -6.37 9.25
N ASN A 54 -11.38 -7.05 9.18
CA ASN A 54 -11.56 -8.19 8.31
C ASN A 54 -11.74 -7.67 6.88
N VAL A 55 -10.82 -8.03 5.99
CA VAL A 55 -10.79 -7.55 4.60
C VAL A 55 -11.10 -8.71 3.65
N VAL A 56 -11.90 -8.44 2.63
CA VAL A 56 -12.09 -9.33 1.48
C VAL A 56 -11.82 -8.54 0.20
N VAL A 57 -10.96 -9.09 -0.67
CA VAL A 57 -10.53 -8.46 -1.92
C VAL A 57 -10.96 -9.30 -3.12
N TYR A 58 -11.63 -8.64 -4.07
CA TYR A 58 -12.10 -9.21 -5.32
C TYR A 58 -11.44 -8.49 -6.50
N SER A 59 -11.21 -9.22 -7.59
CA SER A 59 -10.89 -8.61 -8.89
C SER A 59 -12.17 -8.44 -9.70
N VAL A 60 -12.31 -7.30 -10.38
CA VAL A 60 -13.38 -7.10 -11.39
C VAL A 60 -12.91 -7.42 -12.81
N ILE A 61 -11.67 -7.88 -12.96
CA ILE A 61 -11.06 -8.28 -14.23
C ILE A 61 -10.54 -9.72 -14.16
N ASP A 62 -10.44 -10.37 -15.31
CA ASP A 62 -9.98 -11.76 -15.41
C ASP A 62 -8.44 -11.90 -15.37
N GLN A 63 -7.70 -10.79 -15.53
CA GLN A 63 -6.24 -10.82 -15.47
C GLN A 63 -5.77 -11.00 -14.01
N PRO A 64 -4.72 -11.80 -13.77
CA PRO A 64 -4.11 -11.90 -12.45
C PRO A 64 -3.62 -10.53 -11.97
N ILE A 65 -3.89 -10.22 -10.70
CA ILE A 65 -3.41 -9.00 -10.04
C ILE A 65 -2.44 -9.39 -8.93
N GLU A 66 -1.29 -8.75 -8.88
CA GLU A 66 -0.31 -8.93 -7.81
C GLU A 66 -0.62 -8.01 -6.63
N LEU A 67 -0.76 -8.59 -5.44
CA LEU A 67 -0.97 -7.89 -4.17
C LEU A 67 0.20 -8.19 -3.23
N THR A 68 1.39 -7.70 -3.57
CA THR A 68 2.61 -7.89 -2.78
C THR A 68 3.13 -6.53 -2.31
N GLY A 69 3.87 -6.53 -1.19
CA GLY A 69 4.45 -5.30 -0.61
C GLY A 69 5.33 -4.50 -1.59
N ASP A 70 5.91 -5.17 -2.59
CA ASP A 70 6.76 -4.54 -3.61
C ASP A 70 5.95 -3.70 -4.62
N VAL A 71 4.66 -4.01 -4.82
CA VAL A 71 3.78 -3.33 -5.78
C VAL A 71 2.74 -2.44 -5.11
N GLY A 72 2.57 -2.56 -3.80
CA GLY A 72 1.70 -1.73 -2.99
C GLY A 72 1.42 -2.30 -1.61
N CYS A 73 0.54 -1.64 -0.88
CA CYS A 73 0.13 -1.97 0.47
C CYS A 73 -1.35 -1.63 0.66
N TYR A 74 -1.97 -2.23 1.67
CA TYR A 74 -3.26 -1.78 2.15
C TYR A 74 -3.11 -0.45 2.91
N LYS A 75 -4.07 0.45 2.73
CA LYS A 75 -4.24 1.65 3.55
C LYS A 75 -5.65 1.76 4.04
N ALA A 76 -5.82 2.10 5.30
CA ALA A 76 -7.11 2.51 5.81
C ALA A 76 -7.28 4.02 5.65
N PHE A 77 -8.52 4.49 5.50
CA PHE A 77 -8.80 5.92 5.47
C PHE A 77 -10.16 6.28 6.08
N ASP A 78 -10.25 7.51 6.59
CA ASP A 78 -11.48 8.08 7.15
C ASP A 78 -12.33 8.81 6.09
N GLU A 79 -13.50 9.31 6.48
CA GLU A 79 -14.41 10.06 5.59
C GLU A 79 -13.82 11.39 5.08
N LYS A 80 -12.77 11.89 5.72
CA LYS A 80 -12.06 13.12 5.32
C LYS A 80 -10.87 12.80 4.42
N GLY A 81 -10.60 11.52 4.16
CA GLY A 81 -9.46 11.06 3.38
C GLY A 81 -8.14 11.05 4.15
N LYS A 82 -8.13 11.15 5.49
CA LYS A 82 -6.91 10.88 6.26
C LYS A 82 -6.57 9.41 6.11
N GLU A 83 -5.33 9.12 5.70
CA GLU A 83 -4.84 7.77 5.46
C GLU A 83 -4.02 7.25 6.65
N PHE A 84 -4.05 5.95 6.83
CA PHE A 84 -3.34 5.22 7.88
C PHE A 84 -2.62 4.03 7.27
N ASP A 85 -1.34 3.89 7.63
CA ASP A 85 -0.49 2.84 7.09
C ASP A 85 -0.78 1.49 7.75
N GLU A 86 -0.63 0.42 6.97
CA GLU A 86 -0.70 -0.94 7.49
C GLU A 86 0.47 -1.21 8.45
N ARG A 87 0.18 -1.95 9.53
CA ARG A 87 1.15 -2.48 10.49
C ARG A 87 1.33 -3.98 10.32
N LEU A 88 0.23 -4.71 10.18
CA LEU A 88 0.21 -6.16 9.98
C LEU A 88 -0.85 -6.50 8.95
N VAL A 89 -0.50 -7.41 8.04
CA VAL A 89 -1.40 -7.97 7.05
C VAL A 89 -1.20 -9.49 7.06
N GLN A 90 -2.29 -10.24 7.14
CA GLN A 90 -2.25 -11.69 7.03
C GLN A 90 -1.86 -12.11 5.60
N ASP A 91 -1.02 -13.15 5.48
CA ASP A 91 -0.47 -13.62 4.21
C ASP A 91 -1.55 -14.01 3.20
N GLU A 92 -2.73 -14.42 3.67
CA GLU A 92 -3.90 -14.75 2.85
C GLU A 92 -4.38 -13.57 1.98
N LEU A 93 -4.14 -12.33 2.42
CA LEU A 93 -4.44 -11.10 1.69
C LEU A 93 -3.38 -10.73 0.64
N LEU A 94 -2.26 -11.45 0.58
CA LEU A 94 -1.11 -11.14 -0.27
C LEU A 94 -0.93 -12.15 -1.42
N GLY A 95 -0.08 -11.79 -2.38
CA GLY A 95 0.27 -12.62 -3.54
C GLY A 95 -0.64 -12.41 -4.74
N ILE A 96 -0.75 -13.43 -5.61
CA ILE A 96 -1.52 -13.32 -6.85
C ILE A 96 -3.02 -13.50 -6.55
N LEU A 97 -3.81 -12.48 -6.83
CA LEU A 97 -5.27 -12.53 -6.86
C LEU A 97 -5.73 -12.98 -8.25
N LYS A 98 -6.31 -14.18 -8.31
CA LYS A 98 -6.87 -14.76 -9.51
C LYS A 98 -7.95 -15.78 -9.12
N ASP A 99 -9.02 -15.86 -9.90
CA ASP A 99 -10.10 -16.87 -9.82
C ASP A 99 -10.97 -16.83 -8.55
N SER A 100 -10.40 -16.61 -7.35
CA SER A 100 -11.14 -16.52 -6.08
C SER A 100 -10.75 -15.28 -5.26
N PRO A 101 -11.67 -14.76 -4.42
CA PRO A 101 -11.36 -13.67 -3.52
C PRO A 101 -10.30 -14.06 -2.50
N LYS A 102 -9.56 -13.07 -2.00
CA LYS A 102 -8.67 -13.21 -0.85
C LYS A 102 -9.35 -12.62 0.38
N ALA A 103 -9.20 -13.27 1.53
CA ALA A 103 -9.81 -12.82 2.78
C ALA A 103 -8.84 -13.04 3.94
N GLY A 104 -8.80 -12.08 4.86
CA GLY A 104 -7.93 -12.11 6.04
C GLY A 104 -8.03 -10.81 6.84
N GLU A 105 -7.18 -10.66 7.83
CA GLU A 105 -7.12 -9.47 8.67
C GLU A 105 -5.98 -8.53 8.28
N ALA A 106 -6.25 -7.23 8.35
CA ALA A 106 -5.27 -6.16 8.23
C ALA A 106 -5.41 -5.18 9.41
N THR A 107 -4.29 -4.79 10.00
CA THR A 107 -4.21 -3.84 11.11
C THR A 107 -3.50 -2.57 10.65
N PHE A 108 -4.06 -1.42 11.00
CA PHE A 108 -3.54 -0.09 10.65
C PHE A 108 -3.19 0.67 11.92
N VAL A 109 -2.22 1.58 11.85
CA VAL A 109 -1.66 2.25 13.04
C VAL A 109 -1.60 3.77 12.89
N SER A 110 -1.68 4.48 14.01
CA SER A 110 -1.46 5.93 14.10
C SER A 110 -0.82 6.32 15.43
N ASP A 111 -0.19 7.49 15.46
CA ASP A 111 0.38 8.12 16.66
C ASP A 111 -0.71 8.66 17.62
N ASP A 112 -1.92 8.82 17.10
CA ASP A 112 -3.10 9.34 17.80
C ASP A 112 -4.32 8.42 17.59
N GLU A 113 -5.39 8.67 18.34
CA GLU A 113 -6.64 7.91 18.25
C GLU A 113 -7.38 8.06 16.91
N SER A 114 -6.88 8.87 15.98
CA SER A 114 -7.63 9.15 14.75
C SER A 114 -7.79 7.93 13.84
N VAL A 115 -6.95 6.90 13.98
CA VAL A 115 -7.11 5.62 13.28
C VAL A 115 -8.45 4.94 13.61
N TYR A 116 -9.03 5.23 14.78
CA TYR A 116 -10.37 4.74 15.15
C TYR A 116 -11.47 5.32 14.26
N ASN A 117 -11.23 6.47 13.61
CA ASN A 117 -12.16 7.04 12.63
C ASN A 117 -12.01 6.42 11.23
N ALA A 118 -11.03 5.56 10.99
CA ALA A 118 -10.92 4.87 9.71
C ALA A 118 -12.15 3.99 9.48
N LYS A 119 -12.69 4.07 8.24
CA LYS A 119 -13.91 3.35 7.83
C LYS A 119 -13.71 2.51 6.58
N PHE A 120 -12.76 2.90 5.73
CA PHE A 120 -12.54 2.28 4.43
C PHE A 120 -11.12 1.75 4.33
N VAL A 121 -10.92 0.75 3.47
CA VAL A 121 -9.60 0.21 3.13
C VAL A 121 -9.43 0.25 1.61
N LYS A 122 -8.23 0.59 1.14
CA LYS A 122 -7.83 0.57 -0.26
C LYS A 122 -6.49 -0.12 -0.43
N TRP A 123 -6.21 -0.60 -1.64
CA TRP A 123 -4.86 -0.90 -2.06
C TRP A 123 -4.20 0.39 -2.56
N SER A 124 -2.97 0.67 -2.17
CA SER A 124 -2.21 1.86 -2.55
C SER A 124 -0.84 1.46 -3.08
N SER A 125 -0.36 2.18 -4.08
CA SER A 125 1.04 2.08 -4.53
C SER A 125 1.99 2.99 -3.75
N GLN A 126 1.45 3.85 -2.90
CA GLN A 126 2.21 4.75 -2.05
C GLN A 126 2.25 4.17 -0.65
N CYS A 127 3.26 3.34 -0.41
CA CYS A 127 3.74 2.95 0.90
C CYS A 127 4.91 3.91 1.23
#